data_AF-A0A3E0KR30-F1
#
_entry.id   AF-A0A3E0KR30-F1
#
_cell.length_a   1.000
_cell.length_b   1.000
_cell.length_c   1.000
_cell.angle_alpha   90.00
_cell.angle_beta   90.00
_cell.angle_gamma   90.00
#
_symmetry.space_group_name_H-M   'P 1'
#
loop_
_entity.id
_entity.type
_entity.pdbx_description
1 polymer ?
#
loop_
_entity_poly.entity_id
_entity_poly.type
_entity_poly.pdbx_seq_one_letter_code
_entity_poly.pdbx_strand_id
1 'polypeptide(L)'
;QAYRLPLIPGRLARTPDEAAAAAADLGFPVVVKLASRTIVHKTEWEGVALDLETADVVRSACRRIEDRLRAAGRHEELDGFLVQPMVKGGVELLVGMTDDPLFGPLIAFGLGGIHVEILRDVVVRITPLSDRDADEMIRGIRGYRLLTGYRGHPPADIDAIRQVLLRLSQLVEDLPEIAEIDLNPVKAFPPGQGCRILDARIRLD
;
A
#
# COMPACT_ATOMS: atom_id res chain seq x y z
N GLN A 1 9.50 6.06 -5.82
CA GLN A 1 10.72 5.45 -6.40
C GLN A 1 11.99 6.25 -6.10
N ALA A 2 12.00 7.58 -6.29
CA ALA A 2 13.16 8.44 -6.00
C ALA A 2 13.77 8.23 -4.59
N TYR A 3 12.93 8.14 -3.56
CA TYR A 3 13.33 7.88 -2.17
C TYR A 3 13.62 6.41 -1.84
N ARG A 4 13.70 5.53 -2.84
CA ARG A 4 13.95 4.08 -2.68
C ARG A 4 12.96 3.36 -1.73
N LEU A 5 11.75 3.87 -1.60
CA LEU A 5 10.65 3.13 -0.96
C LEU A 5 10.36 1.85 -1.77
N PRO A 6 10.16 0.69 -1.12
CA PRO A 6 10.12 -0.61 -1.78
C PRO A 6 8.74 -0.90 -2.40
N LEU A 7 8.41 -0.16 -3.46
CA LEU A 7 7.18 -0.35 -4.23
C LEU A 7 7.26 -1.64 -5.06
N ILE A 8 6.15 -2.35 -5.16
CA ILE A 8 6.04 -3.48 -6.10
C ILE A 8 5.94 -2.96 -7.54
N PRO A 9 6.45 -3.72 -8.54
CA PRO A 9 6.26 -3.36 -9.93
C PRO A 9 4.77 -3.35 -10.27
N GLY A 10 4.37 -2.37 -11.08
CA GLY A 10 3.01 -2.28 -11.61
C GLY A 10 3.01 -1.82 -13.06
N ARG A 11 1.90 -2.06 -13.74
CA ARG A 11 1.61 -1.59 -15.09
C ARG A 11 0.22 -0.97 -15.11
N LEU A 12 0.12 0.28 -15.53
CA LEU A 12 -1.17 0.92 -15.79
C LEU A 12 -1.61 0.55 -17.20
N ALA A 13 -2.75 -0.13 -17.30
CA ALA A 13 -3.41 -0.51 -18.54
C ALA A 13 -4.70 0.28 -18.70
N ARG A 14 -4.99 0.79 -19.90
CA ARG A 14 -6.19 1.59 -20.19
C ARG A 14 -7.37 0.74 -20.63
N THR A 15 -7.13 -0.52 -20.99
CA THR A 15 -8.16 -1.44 -21.46
C THR A 15 -8.02 -2.82 -20.81
N PRO A 16 -9.09 -3.64 -20.78
CA PRO A 16 -9.00 -5.03 -20.32
C PRO A 16 -7.96 -5.87 -21.08
N ASP A 17 -7.76 -5.61 -22.37
CA ASP A 17 -6.79 -6.33 -23.19
C ASP A 17 -5.34 -5.92 -22.87
N GLU A 18 -5.09 -4.63 -22.67
CA GLU A 18 -3.80 -4.15 -22.17
C GLU A 18 -3.49 -4.72 -20.78
N ALA A 19 -4.51 -4.82 -19.91
CA ALA A 19 -4.33 -5.37 -18.56
C ALA A 19 -3.98 -6.86 -18.62
N ALA A 20 -4.61 -7.62 -19.50
CA ALA A 20 -4.33 -9.03 -19.71
C ALA A 20 -2.93 -9.27 -20.29
N ALA A 21 -2.49 -8.43 -21.23
CA ALA A 21 -1.13 -8.47 -21.76
C ALA A 21 -0.10 -8.14 -20.67
N ALA A 22 -0.32 -7.07 -19.90
CA ALA A 22 0.54 -6.70 -18.78
C ALA A 22 0.62 -7.81 -17.71
N ALA A 23 -0.48 -8.52 -17.46
CA ALA A 23 -0.51 -9.65 -16.54
C ALA A 23 0.33 -10.84 -17.04
N ALA A 24 0.25 -11.15 -18.34
CA ALA A 24 1.07 -12.19 -18.95
C ALA A 24 2.56 -11.88 -18.85
N ASP A 25 2.94 -10.62 -19.03
CA ASP A 25 4.34 -10.16 -18.90
C ASP A 25 4.84 -10.18 -17.45
N LEU A 26 3.99 -9.82 -16.48
CA LEU A 26 4.33 -9.81 -15.06
C LEU A 26 4.38 -11.21 -14.44
N GLY A 27 3.66 -12.17 -15.02
CA GLY A 27 3.48 -13.51 -14.50
C GLY A 27 2.34 -13.61 -13.48
N PHE A 28 1.64 -14.76 -13.50
CA PHE A 28 0.49 -15.04 -12.65
C PHE A 28 0.91 -15.70 -11.31
N PRO A 29 0.08 -15.58 -10.24
CA PRO A 29 -1.14 -14.78 -10.17
C PRO A 29 -0.87 -13.27 -10.04
N VAL A 30 -1.79 -12.46 -10.57
CA VAL A 30 -1.76 -11.00 -10.48
C VAL A 30 -2.95 -10.44 -9.71
N VAL A 31 -2.85 -9.16 -9.39
CA VAL A 31 -3.91 -8.31 -8.86
C VAL A 31 -4.22 -7.23 -9.89
N VAL A 32 -5.50 -6.95 -10.08
CA VAL A 32 -5.99 -5.78 -10.82
C VAL A 32 -6.63 -4.82 -9.84
N LYS A 33 -6.24 -3.55 -9.89
CA LYS A 33 -6.86 -2.46 -9.13
C LYS A 33 -7.37 -1.38 -10.08
N LEU A 34 -8.56 -0.86 -9.82
CA LEU A 34 -9.10 0.32 -10.45
C LEU A 34 -8.14 1.50 -10.23
N ALA A 35 -7.77 2.15 -11.32
CA ALA A 35 -7.02 3.40 -11.30
C ALA A 35 -8.00 4.54 -11.60
N SER A 36 -8.02 5.52 -10.70
CA SER A 36 -8.88 6.70 -10.80
C SER A 36 -8.27 7.84 -9.98
N ARG A 37 -8.34 9.06 -10.49
CA ARG A 37 -7.99 10.28 -9.76
C ARG A 37 -9.02 10.67 -8.70
N THR A 38 -10.27 10.22 -8.85
CA THR A 38 -11.41 10.67 -8.01
C THR A 38 -11.97 9.55 -7.12
N ILE A 39 -11.84 8.29 -7.52
CA ILE A 39 -12.27 7.14 -6.70
C ILE A 39 -11.16 6.75 -5.74
N VAL A 40 -11.28 7.21 -4.51
CA VAL A 40 -10.29 7.00 -3.44
C VAL A 40 -10.40 5.60 -2.82
N HIS A 41 -11.62 5.14 -2.51
CA HIS A 41 -11.87 3.83 -1.87
C HIS A 41 -12.28 2.77 -2.90
N LYS A 42 -11.29 2.23 -3.62
CA LYS A 42 -11.49 1.23 -4.70
C LYS A 42 -12.31 0.01 -4.25
N THR A 43 -12.10 -0.46 -3.03
CA THR A 43 -12.77 -1.66 -2.49
C THR A 43 -14.29 -1.51 -2.40
N GLU A 44 -14.81 -0.31 -2.12
CA GLU A 44 -16.25 -0.03 -2.09
C GLU A 44 -16.90 -0.24 -3.46
N TRP A 45 -16.09 -0.13 -4.52
CA TRP A 45 -16.51 -0.35 -5.90
C TRP A 45 -16.14 -1.75 -6.40
N GLU A 46 -15.76 -2.68 -5.51
CA GLU A 46 -15.07 -3.94 -5.86
C GLU A 46 -13.98 -3.73 -6.94
N GLY A 47 -13.34 -2.56 -6.90
CA GLY A 47 -12.30 -2.14 -7.83
C GLY A 47 -10.98 -2.82 -7.56
N VAL A 48 -10.95 -3.92 -6.81
CA VAL A 48 -9.75 -4.72 -6.52
C VAL A 48 -10.11 -6.19 -6.77
N ALA A 49 -9.47 -6.78 -7.76
CA ALA A 49 -9.62 -8.19 -8.10
C ALA A 49 -8.28 -8.90 -7.84
N LEU A 50 -8.31 -9.86 -6.91
CA LEU A 50 -7.14 -10.57 -6.41
C LEU A 50 -7.02 -11.97 -7.02
N ASP A 51 -5.83 -12.57 -6.91
CA ASP A 51 -5.54 -13.96 -7.27
C ASP A 51 -5.98 -14.35 -8.69
N LEU A 52 -5.70 -13.46 -9.65
CA LEU A 52 -6.09 -13.66 -11.05
C LEU A 52 -5.01 -14.52 -11.73
N GLU A 53 -5.39 -15.75 -12.10
CA GLU A 53 -4.43 -16.77 -12.55
C GLU A 53 -4.25 -16.84 -14.07
N THR A 54 -5.09 -16.16 -14.86
CA THR A 54 -5.00 -16.18 -16.33
C THR A 54 -5.37 -14.84 -16.96
N ALA A 55 -4.91 -14.63 -18.20
CA ALA A 55 -5.24 -13.45 -18.99
C ALA A 55 -6.75 -13.25 -19.17
N ASP A 56 -7.51 -14.34 -19.38
CA ASP A 56 -8.97 -14.27 -19.52
C ASP A 56 -9.66 -13.87 -18.21
N VAL A 57 -9.20 -14.42 -17.08
CA VAL A 57 -9.70 -14.04 -15.75
C VAL A 57 -9.43 -12.55 -15.48
N VAL A 58 -8.27 -12.03 -15.92
CA VAL A 58 -7.93 -10.60 -15.86
C VAL A 58 -8.88 -9.76 -16.71
N ARG A 59 -9.10 -10.11 -17.99
CA ARG A 59 -10.07 -9.38 -18.85
C ARG A 59 -11.45 -9.33 -18.23
N SER A 60 -11.93 -10.47 -17.74
CA SER A 60 -13.24 -10.57 -17.10
C SER A 60 -13.32 -9.70 -15.84
N ALA A 61 -12.26 -9.65 -15.03
CA ALA A 61 -12.22 -8.79 -13.86
C ALA A 61 -12.29 -7.30 -14.23
N CYS A 62 -11.50 -6.86 -15.22
CA CYS A 62 -11.55 -5.48 -15.72
C CYS A 62 -12.94 -5.09 -16.22
N ARG A 63 -13.57 -5.94 -17.06
CA ARG A 63 -14.92 -5.68 -17.58
C ARG A 63 -15.97 -5.56 -16.46
N ARG A 64 -15.91 -6.42 -15.42
CA ARG A 64 -16.82 -6.31 -14.26
C ARG A 64 -16.68 -4.97 -13.54
N ILE A 65 -15.45 -4.46 -13.41
CA ILE A 65 -15.19 -3.15 -12.81
C ILE A 65 -15.77 -2.04 -13.70
N GLU A 66 -15.57 -2.10 -15.02
CA GLU A 66 -16.14 -1.13 -15.97
C GLU A 66 -17.67 -1.10 -15.91
N ASP A 67 -18.30 -2.28 -15.97
CA ASP A 67 -19.76 -2.42 -15.98
C ASP A 67 -20.37 -1.84 -14.71
N ARG A 68 -19.71 -2.03 -13.57
CA ARG A 68 -20.16 -1.45 -12.30
C ARG A 68 -20.08 0.07 -12.28
N LEU A 69 -18.97 0.64 -12.76
CA LEU A 69 -18.85 2.09 -12.86
C LEU A 69 -19.87 2.67 -13.84
N ARG A 70 -20.13 1.99 -14.97
CA ARG A 70 -21.17 2.38 -15.92
C ARG A 70 -22.55 2.36 -15.27
N ALA A 71 -22.89 1.29 -14.55
CA ALA A 71 -24.17 1.17 -13.84
C ALA A 71 -24.35 2.27 -12.78
N ALA A 72 -23.26 2.76 -12.19
CA ALA A 72 -23.26 3.86 -11.23
C ALA A 72 -23.16 5.25 -11.88
N GLY A 73 -23.05 5.37 -13.20
CA GLY A 73 -22.85 6.65 -13.89
C GLY A 73 -21.47 7.29 -13.69
N ARG A 74 -20.48 6.52 -13.24
CA ARG A 74 -19.12 6.97 -12.89
C ARG A 74 -18.04 6.47 -13.84
N HIS A 75 -18.42 6.04 -15.04
CA HIS A 75 -17.46 5.44 -15.99
C HIS A 75 -16.35 6.40 -16.41
N GLU A 76 -16.64 7.70 -16.50
CA GLU A 76 -15.65 8.73 -16.87
C GLU A 76 -14.55 8.91 -15.81
N GLU A 77 -14.76 8.39 -14.61
CA GLU A 77 -13.77 8.43 -13.53
C GLU A 77 -12.74 7.29 -13.62
N LEU A 78 -12.90 6.36 -14.56
CA LEU A 78 -11.96 5.27 -14.78
C LEU A 78 -10.77 5.74 -15.62
N ASP A 79 -9.61 5.89 -14.99
CA ASP A 79 -8.35 6.15 -15.69
C ASP A 79 -7.70 4.85 -16.25
N GLY A 80 -8.10 3.69 -15.71
CA GLY A 80 -7.67 2.38 -16.18
C GLY A 80 -7.54 1.34 -15.05
N PHE A 81 -6.60 0.42 -15.25
CA PHE A 81 -6.33 -0.73 -14.38
C PHE A 81 -4.85 -0.80 -14.03
N LEU A 82 -4.53 -0.73 -12.74
CA LEU A 82 -3.21 -1.01 -12.23
C LEU A 82 -3.07 -2.52 -12.03
N VAL A 83 -2.23 -3.16 -12.84
CA VAL A 83 -1.88 -4.58 -12.77
C VAL A 83 -0.58 -4.74 -11.98
N GLN A 84 -0.58 -5.61 -10.98
CA GLN A 84 0.57 -5.86 -10.10
C GLN A 84 0.69 -7.36 -9.78
N PRO A 85 1.90 -7.90 -9.51
CA PRO A 85 2.05 -9.27 -9.03
C PRO A 85 1.30 -9.50 -7.71
N MET A 86 0.73 -10.68 -7.52
CA MET A 86 0.08 -11.04 -6.26
C MET A 86 1.13 -11.35 -5.19
N VAL A 87 1.12 -10.55 -4.11
CA VAL A 87 2.07 -10.70 -3.01
C VAL A 87 1.40 -11.39 -1.81
N LYS A 88 1.76 -12.66 -1.58
CA LYS A 88 1.28 -13.49 -0.46
C LYS A 88 2.27 -13.50 0.71
N GLY A 89 1.79 -13.82 1.91
CA GLY A 89 2.59 -13.85 3.14
C GLY A 89 2.94 -12.47 3.68
N GLY A 90 3.88 -12.43 4.63
CA GLY A 90 4.32 -11.22 5.33
C GLY A 90 3.34 -10.73 6.41
N VAL A 91 3.84 -9.90 7.31
CA VAL A 91 2.99 -9.14 8.26
C VAL A 91 2.51 -7.88 7.55
N GLU A 92 1.20 -7.65 7.56
CA GLU A 92 0.62 -6.42 7.02
C GLU A 92 0.78 -5.27 8.01
N LEU A 93 1.18 -4.12 7.49
CA LEU A 93 1.49 -2.88 8.17
C LEU A 93 0.76 -1.74 7.48
N LEU A 94 0.48 -0.70 8.25
CA LEU A 94 0.07 0.59 7.75
C LEU A 94 1.17 1.61 8.09
N VAL A 95 1.55 2.41 7.10
CA VAL A 95 2.44 3.54 7.29
C VAL A 95 1.81 4.73 6.60
N GLY A 96 1.65 5.84 7.29
CA GLY A 96 1.05 7.04 6.71
C GLY A 96 1.71 8.31 7.20
N MET A 97 1.38 9.41 6.56
CA MET A 97 1.70 10.76 6.99
C MET A 97 0.45 11.64 6.81
N THR A 98 0.21 12.53 7.77
CA THR A 98 -0.72 13.66 7.60
C THR A 98 -0.03 14.94 8.04
N ASP A 99 -0.32 16.05 7.37
CA ASP A 99 0.11 17.36 7.85
C ASP A 99 -0.86 17.85 8.94
N ASP A 100 -0.34 18.12 10.14
CA ASP A 100 -1.10 18.65 11.27
C ASP A 100 -0.92 20.18 11.37
N PRO A 101 -2.00 20.97 11.54
CA PRO A 101 -1.90 22.43 11.57
C PRO A 101 -1.01 23.02 12.67
N LEU A 102 -0.74 22.27 13.75
CA LEU A 102 0.06 22.71 14.88
C LEU A 102 1.45 22.09 14.89
N PHE A 103 1.56 20.82 14.48
CA PHE A 103 2.79 20.05 14.60
C PHE A 103 3.52 19.82 13.27
N GLY A 104 2.92 20.20 12.14
CA GLY A 104 3.43 19.88 10.81
C GLY A 104 3.28 18.38 10.49
N PRO A 105 4.16 17.80 9.66
CA PRO A 105 4.03 16.42 9.21
C PRO A 105 4.15 15.42 10.36
N LEU A 106 3.12 14.58 10.50
CA LEU A 106 3.05 13.50 11.47
C LEU A 106 3.10 12.15 10.76
N ILE A 107 4.10 11.32 11.06
CA ILE A 107 4.17 9.94 10.56
C ILE A 107 3.47 8.99 11.52
N ALA A 108 2.57 8.18 10.97
CA ALA A 108 1.86 7.12 11.65
C ALA A 108 2.41 5.74 11.23
N PHE A 109 2.61 4.86 12.20
CA PHE A 109 3.02 3.46 12.01
C PHE A 109 2.13 2.52 12.81
N GLY A 110 1.63 1.46 12.17
CA GLY A 110 0.80 0.46 12.83
C GLY A 110 0.79 -0.87 12.10
N LEU A 111 0.15 -1.86 12.70
CA LEU A 111 -0.21 -3.08 11.96
C LEU A 111 -1.36 -2.76 10.98
N GLY A 112 -1.38 -3.47 9.86
CA GLY A 112 -2.42 -3.39 8.84
C GLY A 112 -3.43 -4.52 8.93
N GLY A 113 -4.40 -4.49 8.01
CA GLY A 113 -5.44 -5.51 7.90
C GLY A 113 -6.69 -5.23 8.74
N ILE A 114 -7.78 -5.93 8.39
CA ILE A 114 -9.15 -5.64 8.85
C ILE A 114 -9.33 -5.63 10.38
N HIS A 115 -8.57 -6.46 11.10
CA HIS A 115 -8.71 -6.57 12.55
C HIS A 115 -8.00 -5.43 13.29
N VAL A 116 -7.05 -4.74 12.64
CA VAL A 116 -6.25 -3.68 13.29
C VAL A 116 -6.87 -2.30 13.12
N GLU A 117 -7.60 -2.04 12.04
CA GLU A 117 -8.38 -0.79 11.88
C GLU A 117 -9.35 -0.58 13.05
N ILE A 118 -9.93 -1.67 13.57
CA ILE A 118 -10.80 -1.66 14.75
C ILE A 118 -10.00 -1.39 16.03
N LEU A 119 -8.81 -1.98 16.14
CA LEU A 119 -7.99 -1.86 17.34
C LEU A 119 -7.30 -0.50 17.44
N ARG A 120 -7.10 0.23 16.33
CA ARG A 120 -6.36 1.51 16.26
C ARG A 120 -4.96 1.39 16.87
N ASP A 121 -4.24 0.34 16.51
CA ASP A 121 -2.90 0.09 17.02
C ASP A 121 -1.83 0.83 16.22
N VAL A 122 -1.71 2.13 16.50
CA VAL A 122 -0.86 3.06 15.76
C VAL A 122 -0.03 3.88 16.74
N VAL A 123 1.23 4.11 16.39
CA VAL A 123 2.13 5.08 17.03
C VAL A 123 2.39 6.22 16.05
N VAL A 124 2.44 7.44 16.58
CA VAL A 124 2.68 8.66 15.79
C VAL A 124 3.95 9.36 16.30
N ARG A 125 4.69 9.97 15.37
CA ARG A 125 5.84 10.84 15.63
C ARG A 125 5.85 12.02 14.67
N ILE A 126 6.40 13.14 15.14
CA ILE A 126 6.69 14.33 14.34
C ILE A 126 7.97 14.09 13.56
N THR A 127 8.06 14.60 12.33
CA THR A 127 9.29 14.56 11.52
C THR A 127 10.26 15.70 11.88
N PRO A 128 11.56 15.59 11.56
CA PRO A 128 12.24 14.42 11.00
C PRO A 128 12.43 13.30 12.04
N LEU A 129 12.29 12.04 11.60
CA LEU A 129 12.54 10.87 12.42
C LEU A 129 14.04 10.56 12.50
N SER A 130 14.54 10.33 13.71
CA SER A 130 15.83 9.65 13.92
C SER A 130 15.68 8.12 13.88
N ASP A 131 16.80 7.41 13.78
CA ASP A 131 16.83 5.93 13.92
C ASP A 131 16.18 5.47 15.23
N ARG A 132 16.36 6.26 16.30
CA ARG A 132 15.76 5.99 17.61
C ARG A 132 14.24 6.16 17.57
N ASP A 133 13.75 7.21 16.92
CA ASP A 133 12.30 7.43 16.79
C ASP A 133 11.65 6.28 16.04
N ALA A 134 12.24 5.86 14.91
CA ALA A 134 11.75 4.72 14.14
C ALA A 134 11.73 3.43 14.98
N ASP A 135 12.77 3.15 15.77
CA ASP A 135 12.80 2.01 16.68
C ASP A 135 11.73 2.05 17.77
N GLU A 136 11.52 3.22 18.37
CA GLU A 136 10.50 3.44 19.39
C GLU A 136 9.09 3.31 18.80
N MET A 137 8.86 3.82 17.58
CA MET A 137 7.59 3.63 16.86
C MET A 137 7.31 2.16 16.62
N ILE A 138 8.29 1.41 16.11
CA ILE A 138 8.12 0.00 15.79
C ILE A 138 7.82 -0.82 17.06
N ARG A 139 8.53 -0.55 18.15
CA ARG A 139 8.31 -1.25 19.43
C ARG A 139 7.06 -0.79 20.18
N GLY A 140 6.56 0.41 19.88
CA GLY A 140 5.49 1.07 20.61
C GLY A 140 4.08 0.58 20.26
N ILE A 141 3.91 -0.12 19.14
CA ILE A 141 2.61 -0.72 18.79
C ILE A 141 2.30 -1.89 19.74
N ARG A 142 1.05 -2.05 20.17
CA ARG A 142 0.63 -3.13 21.08
C ARG A 142 0.85 -4.51 20.45
N GLY A 143 0.72 -4.59 19.13
CA GLY A 143 0.93 -5.80 18.35
C GLY A 143 2.38 -6.09 17.98
N TYR A 144 3.38 -5.47 18.62
CA TYR A 144 4.80 -5.67 18.30
C TYR A 144 5.23 -7.15 18.33
N ARG A 145 4.56 -7.97 19.14
CA ARG A 145 4.77 -9.43 19.17
C ARG A 145 4.52 -10.11 17.82
N LEU A 146 3.66 -9.58 16.97
CA LEU A 146 3.44 -10.09 15.62
C LEU A 146 4.64 -9.83 14.68
N LEU A 147 5.42 -8.78 14.94
CA LEU A 147 6.65 -8.48 14.19
C LEU A 147 7.84 -9.33 14.64
N THR A 148 7.80 -9.88 15.85
CA THR A 148 8.89 -10.70 16.41
C THR A 148 8.64 -12.20 16.29
N GLY A 149 7.59 -12.60 15.57
CA GLY A 149 7.20 -13.98 15.31
C GLY A 149 6.13 -14.48 16.28
N TYR A 150 5.11 -15.15 15.75
CA TYR A 150 3.95 -15.63 16.52
C TYR A 150 3.33 -16.87 15.87
N ARG A 151 3.07 -17.92 16.68
CA ARG A 151 2.36 -19.16 16.27
C ARG A 151 2.78 -19.71 14.89
N GLY A 152 4.08 -19.91 14.67
CA GLY A 152 4.60 -20.45 13.42
C GLY A 152 4.78 -19.44 12.29
N HIS A 153 4.36 -18.18 12.48
CA HIS A 153 4.75 -17.10 11.60
C HIS A 153 6.17 -16.62 11.94
N PRO A 154 7.06 -16.50 10.94
CA PRO A 154 8.41 -15.97 11.13
C PRO A 154 8.37 -14.50 11.59
N PRO A 155 9.44 -14.01 12.25
CA PRO A 155 9.59 -12.58 12.52
C PRO A 155 9.61 -11.78 11.21
N ALA A 156 9.27 -10.50 11.29
CA ALA A 156 9.41 -9.54 10.21
C ALA A 156 10.82 -8.91 10.19
N ASP A 157 11.21 -8.39 9.04
CA ASP A 157 12.44 -7.64 8.81
C ASP A 157 12.32 -6.23 9.40
N ILE A 158 12.68 -6.10 10.68
CA ILE A 158 12.57 -4.86 11.45
C ILE A 158 13.41 -3.73 10.84
N ASP A 159 14.60 -4.05 10.33
CA ASP A 159 15.48 -3.05 9.71
C ASP A 159 14.86 -2.51 8.42
N ALA A 160 14.19 -3.35 7.62
CA ALA A 160 13.47 -2.88 6.45
C ALA A 160 12.27 -2.00 6.79
N ILE A 161 11.55 -2.28 7.89
CA ILE A 161 10.49 -1.40 8.39
C ILE A 161 11.09 -0.05 8.80
N ARG A 162 12.19 -0.04 9.58
CA ARG A 162 12.91 1.18 9.96
C ARG A 162 13.27 2.01 8.73
N GLN A 163 13.82 1.38 7.69
CA GLN A 163 14.17 2.07 6.45
C GLN A 163 12.97 2.67 5.71
N VAL A 164 11.79 2.03 5.76
CA VAL A 164 10.56 2.63 5.21
C VAL A 164 10.18 3.90 5.96
N LEU A 165 10.20 3.88 7.30
CA LEU A 165 9.87 5.04 8.13
C LEU A 165 10.82 6.21 7.91
N LEU A 166 12.13 5.95 7.92
CA LEU A 166 13.14 7.00 7.73
C LEU A 166 13.09 7.61 6.32
N ARG A 167 12.88 6.78 5.28
CA ARG A 167 12.74 7.27 3.90
C ARG A 167 11.45 8.04 3.68
N LEU A 168 10.37 7.64 4.35
CA LEU A 168 9.12 8.40 4.35
C LEU A 168 9.32 9.75 5.04
N SER A 169 10.00 9.76 6.20
CA SER A 169 10.35 10.99 6.91
C SER A 169 11.17 11.93 6.04
N GLN A 170 12.18 11.42 5.35
CA GLN A 170 12.97 12.25 4.44
C GLN A 170 12.08 12.79 3.30
N LEU A 171 11.25 11.94 2.70
CA LEU A 171 10.39 12.32 1.58
C LEU A 171 9.48 13.51 1.91
N VAL A 172 8.88 13.51 3.10
CA VAL A 172 7.91 14.56 3.49
C VAL A 172 8.59 15.85 3.97
N GLU A 173 9.81 15.76 4.49
CA GLU A 173 10.65 16.93 4.78
C GLU A 173 11.13 17.62 3.50
N ASP A 174 11.51 16.82 2.49
CA ASP A 174 12.00 17.34 1.22
C ASP A 174 10.88 17.90 0.32
N LEU A 175 9.61 17.52 0.55
CA LEU A 175 8.44 17.87 -0.27
C LEU A 175 7.26 18.36 0.61
N PRO A 176 7.30 19.63 1.07
CA PRO A 176 6.29 20.19 1.96
C PRO A 176 4.90 20.35 1.33
N GLU A 177 4.77 20.25 0.00
CA GLU A 177 3.49 20.25 -0.70
C GLU A 177 2.66 18.97 -0.47
N ILE A 178 3.25 17.94 0.14
CA ILE A 178 2.56 16.70 0.44
C ILE A 178 1.77 16.88 1.73
N ALA A 179 0.46 16.75 1.60
CA ALA A 179 -0.47 16.92 2.70
C ALA A 179 -0.86 15.60 3.38
N GLU A 180 -0.82 14.51 2.62
CA GLU A 180 -1.16 13.17 3.12
C GLU A 180 -0.43 12.09 2.33
N ILE A 181 0.05 11.06 3.03
CA ILE A 181 0.53 9.81 2.44
C ILE A 181 -0.15 8.65 3.14
N ASP A 182 -0.65 7.69 2.37
CA ASP A 182 -1.16 6.43 2.89
C ASP A 182 -0.49 5.27 2.15
N LEU A 183 0.37 4.53 2.86
CA LEU A 183 0.99 3.30 2.41
C LEU A 183 0.27 2.13 3.08
N ASN A 184 -0.79 1.65 2.43
CA ASN A 184 -1.65 0.61 2.98
C ASN A 184 -2.14 -0.38 1.91
N PRO A 185 -1.73 -1.67 1.93
CA PRO A 185 -0.84 -2.27 2.93
C PRO A 185 0.64 -2.15 2.54
N VAL A 186 1.49 -2.06 3.56
CA VAL A 186 2.91 -2.44 3.48
C VAL A 186 3.06 -3.86 4.03
N LYS A 187 3.75 -4.75 3.31
CA LYS A 187 4.04 -6.10 3.78
C LYS A 187 5.49 -6.22 4.22
N ALA A 188 5.71 -6.62 5.47
CA ALA A 188 7.03 -6.96 5.99
C ALA A 188 7.27 -8.46 5.94
N PHE A 189 8.34 -8.88 5.27
CA PHE A 189 8.73 -10.28 5.11
C PHE A 189 9.78 -10.68 6.14
N PRO A 190 10.18 -11.96 6.21
CA PRO A 190 11.25 -12.39 7.10
C PRO A 190 12.56 -11.63 6.89
N PRO A 191 13.44 -11.58 7.91
CA PRO A 191 14.74 -10.92 7.82
C PRO A 191 15.50 -11.26 6.54
N GLY A 192 15.96 -10.23 5.82
CA GLY A 192 16.67 -10.36 4.55
C GLY A 192 15.77 -10.33 3.31
N GLN A 193 14.43 -10.38 3.47
CA GLN A 193 13.47 -10.25 2.37
C GLN A 193 12.80 -8.87 2.29
N GLY A 194 12.99 -8.04 3.31
CA GLY A 194 12.59 -6.64 3.33
C GLY A 194 11.07 -6.39 3.41
N CYS A 195 10.67 -5.19 2.97
CA CYS A 195 9.29 -4.75 2.90
C CYS A 195 8.81 -4.60 1.45
N ARG A 196 7.50 -4.63 1.22
CA ARG A 196 6.87 -4.30 -0.07
C ARG A 196 5.65 -3.43 0.16
N ILE A 197 5.62 -2.24 -0.42
CA ILE A 197 4.46 -1.36 -0.43
C ILE A 197 3.54 -1.80 -1.56
N LEU A 198 2.34 -2.26 -1.23
CA LEU A 198 1.40 -2.83 -2.21
C LEU A 198 0.44 -1.79 -2.77
N ASP A 199 0.02 -0.82 -1.96
CA ASP A 199 -0.71 0.36 -2.41
C ASP A 199 -0.10 1.60 -1.77
N ALA A 200 -0.15 2.71 -2.49
CA ALA A 200 0.31 4.00 -2.02
C ALA A 200 -0.62 5.07 -2.57
N ARG A 201 -1.03 6.00 -1.70
CA ARG A 201 -1.78 7.20 -2.06
C ARG A 201 -1.04 8.41 -1.50
N ILE A 202 -1.05 9.48 -2.26
CA ILE A 202 -0.42 10.75 -1.91
C ILE A 202 -1.41 11.85 -2.29
N ARG A 203 -1.71 12.73 -1.35
CA ARG A 203 -2.47 13.96 -1.57
C ARG A 203 -1.52 15.15 -1.46
N LEU A 204 -1.65 16.08 -2.37
CA LEU A 204 -0.97 17.37 -2.34
C LEU A 204 -1.95 18.44 -1.85
N ASP A 205 -1.43 19.51 -1.27
CA ASP A 205 -2.19 20.73 -0.98
C ASP A 205 -2.35 21.65 -2.21
#